data_AF-A0A069B6H0-F1
#
_entry.id   AF-A0A069B6H0-F1
#
_cell.length_a   1.000
_cell.length_b   1.000
_cell.length_c   1.000
_cell.angle_alpha   90.00
_cell.angle_beta   90.00
_cell.angle_gamma   90.00
#
_symmetry.space_group_name_H-M   'P 1'
#
loop_
_entity.id
_entity.type
_entity.pdbx_description
1 polymer ?
#
loop_
_entity_poly.entity_id
_entity_poly.type
_entity_poly.pdbx_seq_one_letter_code
_entity_poly.pdbx_strand_id
1 'polypeptide(L)'
;MAMKKTDLEKNKALKLTHAMKQTTSARFGKGAEDAAADRRERRRLEQAQGLVPFACKLNIELVARLNERAAAHPDGMTGLLTELLQRGLDETAK
;
A
#
# COMPACT_ATOMS: atom_id res chain seq x y z
N MET A 1 18.48 -38.78 32.71
CA MET A 1 17.59 -39.89 32.33
C MET A 1 17.71 -40.11 30.83
N ALA A 2 18.44 -41.14 30.39
CA ALA A 2 18.66 -41.41 28.97
C ALA A 2 17.34 -41.78 28.29
N MET A 3 16.91 -41.01 27.27
CA MET A 3 15.67 -41.31 26.55
C MET A 3 15.79 -42.67 25.86
N LYS A 4 14.81 -43.53 26.11
CA LYS A 4 14.70 -44.83 25.45
C LYS A 4 14.53 -44.57 23.94
N LYS A 5 15.14 -45.41 23.10
CA LYS A 5 15.15 -45.23 21.62
C LYS A 5 13.73 -45.06 21.05
N THR A 6 12.74 -45.70 21.68
CA THR A 6 11.32 -45.60 21.37
C THR A 6 10.73 -44.19 21.59
N ASP A 7 11.18 -43.47 22.61
CA ASP A 7 10.67 -42.12 22.91
C ASP A 7 11.23 -41.09 21.91
N LEU A 8 12.44 -41.33 21.40
CA LEU A 8 13.03 -40.56 20.31
C LEU A 8 12.22 -40.71 19.02
N GLU A 9 11.76 -41.91 18.69
CA GLU A 9 10.94 -42.17 17.50
C GLU A 9 9.55 -41.53 17.62
N LYS A 10 8.93 -41.61 18.80
CA LYS A 10 7.66 -40.90 19.08
C LYS A 10 7.79 -39.39 18.92
N ASN A 11 8.87 -38.80 19.44
CA ASN A 11 9.13 -37.37 19.30
C ASN A 11 9.37 -36.95 17.84
N LYS A 12 10.00 -37.82 17.03
CA LYS A 12 10.16 -37.58 15.59
C LYS A 12 8.81 -37.62 14.85
N ALA A 13 7.97 -38.60 15.16
CA ALA A 13 6.62 -38.69 14.59
C ALA A 13 5.74 -37.48 14.98
N LEU A 14 5.82 -37.03 16.23
CA LEU A 14 5.12 -35.83 16.69
C LEU A 14 5.61 -34.56 15.97
N LYS A 15 6.92 -34.42 15.74
CA LYS A 15 7.47 -33.29 14.97
C LYS A 15 7.00 -33.29 13.51
N LEU A 16 6.98 -34.46 12.86
CA LEU A 16 6.52 -34.59 11.48
C LEU A 16 5.02 -34.26 11.35
N THR A 17 4.19 -34.75 12.27
CA THR A 17 2.75 -34.46 12.27
C THR A 17 2.45 -32.98 12.58
N HIS A 18 3.22 -32.34 13.46
CA HIS A 18 3.13 -30.89 13.68
C HIS A 18 3.54 -30.09 12.44
N ALA A 19 4.61 -30.48 11.76
CA ALA A 19 5.05 -29.83 10.52
C ALA A 19 3.97 -29.94 9.42
N MET A 20 3.35 -31.10 9.24
CA MET A 20 2.26 -31.29 8.25
C MET A 20 0.99 -30.50 8.60
N LYS A 21 0.71 -30.26 9.89
CA LYS A 21 -0.44 -29.44 10.31
C LYS A 21 -0.20 -27.93 10.15
N GLN A 22 1.05 -27.48 10.15
CA GLN A 22 1.40 -26.06 9.99
C GLN A 22 1.43 -25.60 8.52
N THR A 23 1.48 -26.51 7.55
CA THR A 23 1.55 -26.14 6.12
C THR A 23 0.23 -25.66 5.51
N THR A 24 -0.89 -25.71 6.24
CA THR A 24 -2.20 -25.27 5.76
C THR A 24 -2.69 -24.01 6.46
N SER A 25 -2.00 -22.89 6.24
CA SER A 25 -2.57 -21.55 6.41
C SER A 25 -1.87 -20.54 5.50
N ALA A 26 -1.92 -20.78 4.19
CA ALA A 26 -1.52 -19.79 3.19
C ALA A 26 -2.61 -18.72 2.94
N ARG A 27 -3.54 -18.52 3.89
CA ARG A 27 -4.72 -17.65 3.71
C ARG A 27 -4.60 -16.27 4.35
N PHE A 28 -3.60 -16.01 5.18
CA PHE A 28 -3.38 -14.68 5.75
C PHE A 28 -2.02 -14.13 5.30
N GLY A 29 -2.05 -13.13 4.41
CA GLY A 29 -0.92 -12.19 4.26
C GLY A 29 -0.15 -12.19 2.93
N LYS A 30 -0.30 -13.17 2.04
CA LYS A 30 0.57 -13.26 0.83
C LYS A 30 0.38 -12.14 -0.22
N GLY A 31 -0.60 -11.25 -0.04
CA GLY A 31 -0.76 -10.03 -0.86
C GLY A 31 -0.48 -8.73 -0.11
N ALA A 32 -0.15 -8.78 1.19
CA ALA A 32 0.00 -7.59 2.02
C ALA A 32 1.45 -7.11 2.13
N GLU A 33 2.44 -7.98 1.99
CA GLU A 33 3.86 -7.64 2.13
C GLU A 33 4.42 -6.95 0.86
N ASP A 34 4.12 -7.48 -0.33
CA ASP A 34 4.59 -6.88 -1.60
C ASP A 34 3.96 -5.50 -1.86
N ALA A 35 2.68 -5.32 -1.53
CA ALA A 35 1.99 -4.03 -1.67
C ALA A 35 2.41 -3.00 -0.60
N ALA A 36 3.03 -3.41 0.51
CA ALA A 36 3.43 -2.50 1.58
C ALA A 36 4.82 -1.87 1.33
N ALA A 37 5.75 -2.62 0.72
CA ALA A 37 7.08 -2.11 0.35
C ALA A 37 7.00 -1.08 -0.78
N ASP A 38 6.26 -1.39 -1.85
CA ASP A 38 6.07 -0.50 -3.00
C ASP A 38 5.47 0.86 -2.58
N ARG A 39 4.50 0.87 -1.67
CA ARG A 39 3.93 2.12 -1.13
C ARG A 39 4.93 2.99 -0.36
N ARG A 40 5.95 2.42 0.26
CA ARG A 40 6.98 3.20 0.99
C ARG A 40 7.98 3.80 0.01
N GLU A 41 8.36 3.05 -1.00
CA GLU A 41 9.28 3.51 -2.04
C GLU A 41 8.62 4.61 -2.90
N ARG A 42 7.35 4.44 -3.29
CA ARG A 42 6.56 5.50 -3.94
C ARG A 42 6.48 6.77 -3.10
N ARG A 43 6.23 6.66 -1.80
CA ARG A 43 6.25 7.81 -0.88
C ARG A 43 7.62 8.47 -0.77
N ARG A 44 8.71 7.72 -0.85
CA ARG A 44 10.07 8.31 -0.88
C ARG A 44 10.32 9.07 -2.18
N LEU A 45 9.85 8.56 -3.32
CA LEU A 45 9.94 9.24 -4.62
C LEU A 45 9.08 10.51 -4.64
N GLU A 46 7.86 10.43 -4.13
CA GLU A 46 6.97 11.59 -3.97
C GLU A 46 7.58 12.65 -3.04
N GLN A 47 8.14 12.23 -1.90
CA GLN A 47 8.86 13.14 -0.99
C GLN A 47 10.09 13.77 -1.64
N ALA A 48 10.85 13.02 -2.43
CA ALA A 48 11.99 13.56 -3.19
C ALA A 48 11.54 14.59 -4.24
N GLN A 49 10.33 14.43 -4.77
CA GLN A 49 9.67 15.39 -5.67
C GLN A 49 8.95 16.52 -4.90
N GLY A 50 8.93 16.50 -3.56
CA GLY A 50 8.24 17.48 -2.72
C GLY A 50 6.71 17.30 -2.65
N LEU A 51 6.17 16.20 -3.16
CA LEU A 51 4.74 15.91 -3.11
C LEU A 51 4.35 15.46 -1.69
N VAL A 52 3.38 16.16 -1.11
CA VAL A 52 2.82 15.85 0.21
C VAL A 52 1.36 15.43 0.04
N PRO A 53 0.92 14.33 0.67
CA PRO A 53 -0.48 13.94 0.64
C PRO A 53 -1.32 14.98 1.39
N PHE A 54 -2.18 15.68 0.66
CA PHE A 54 -3.07 16.71 1.19
C PHE A 54 -4.54 16.26 1.06
N ALA A 55 -5.14 15.90 2.19
CA ALA A 55 -6.51 15.39 2.22
C ALA A 55 -7.51 16.52 2.51
N CYS A 56 -8.15 17.04 1.45
CA CYS A 56 -9.29 17.94 1.57
C CYS A 56 -10.59 17.25 1.17
N LYS A 57 -11.68 17.58 1.88
CA LYS A 57 -13.02 17.15 1.48
C LYS A 57 -13.51 18.07 0.37
N LEU A 58 -13.84 17.48 -0.78
CA LEU A 58 -14.43 18.17 -1.92
C LEU A 58 -15.85 17.68 -2.17
N ASN A 59 -16.67 18.50 -2.80
CA ASN A 59 -17.99 18.08 -3.27
C ASN A 59 -17.85 16.99 -4.35
N ILE A 60 -18.73 15.99 -4.32
CA ILE A 60 -18.71 14.87 -5.28
C ILE A 60 -18.81 15.32 -6.74
N GLU A 61 -19.59 16.36 -7.04
CA GLU A 61 -19.73 16.90 -8.40
C GLU A 61 -18.43 17.57 -8.87
N LEU A 62 -17.71 18.22 -7.94
CA LEU A 62 -16.43 18.84 -8.25
C LEU A 62 -15.37 17.78 -8.54
N VAL A 63 -15.36 16.68 -7.77
CA VAL A 63 -14.45 15.55 -8.02
C VAL A 63 -14.72 14.91 -9.38
N ALA A 64 -16.00 14.75 -9.76
CA ALA A 64 -16.35 14.24 -11.10
C ALA A 64 -15.80 15.12 -12.22
N ARG A 65 -16.00 16.44 -12.13
CA ARG A 65 -15.47 17.40 -13.12
C ARG A 65 -13.93 17.41 -13.16
N LEU A 66 -13.28 17.28 -12.00
CA LEU A 66 -11.82 17.19 -11.95
C LEU A 66 -11.34 15.91 -12.63
N ASN A 67 -12.01 14.77 -12.43
CA ASN A 67 -11.65 13.51 -13.06
C ASN A 67 -11.80 13.58 -14.59
N GLU A 68 -12.90 14.14 -15.09
CA GLU A 68 -13.14 14.34 -16.52
C GLU A 68 -12.04 15.21 -17.16
N ARG A 69 -11.64 16.30 -16.50
CA ARG A 69 -10.57 17.17 -16.99
C ARG A 69 -9.19 16.55 -16.87
N ALA A 70 -8.93 15.82 -15.80
CA ALA A 70 -7.66 15.14 -15.58
C ALA A 70 -7.41 14.04 -16.63
N ALA A 71 -8.46 13.41 -17.15
CA ALA A 71 -8.34 12.40 -18.21
C ALA A 71 -7.70 12.95 -19.50
N ALA A 72 -7.83 14.25 -19.76
CA ALA A 72 -7.24 14.91 -20.92
C ALA A 72 -5.90 15.61 -20.61
N HIS A 73 -5.42 15.58 -19.36
CA HIS A 73 -4.25 16.34 -18.92
C HIS A 73 -2.97 15.50 -18.98
N PRO A 74 -1.86 15.98 -19.58
CA PRO A 74 -0.62 15.21 -19.72
C PRO A 74 -0.01 14.81 -18.36
N ASP A 75 -0.12 15.68 -17.36
CA ASP A 75 0.41 15.44 -16.00
C ASP A 75 -0.62 14.79 -15.05
N GLY A 76 -1.74 14.32 -15.59
CA GLY A 76 -2.83 13.69 -14.84
C GLY A 76 -3.47 14.61 -13.80
N MET A 77 -4.04 14.01 -12.74
CA MET A 77 -4.79 14.73 -11.70
C MET A 77 -3.92 15.68 -10.89
N THR A 78 -2.72 15.26 -10.48
CA THR A 78 -1.85 16.07 -9.61
C THR A 78 -1.35 17.32 -10.32
N GLY A 79 -0.97 17.23 -11.60
CA GLY A 79 -0.58 18.40 -12.39
C GLY A 79 -1.74 19.37 -12.61
N LEU A 80 -2.91 18.86 -13.00
CA LEU A 80 -4.11 19.67 -13.16
C LEU A 80 -4.50 20.40 -11.86
N LEU A 81 -4.44 19.73 -10.71
CA LEU A 81 -4.69 20.36 -9.41
C LEU A 81 -3.66 21.44 -9.10
N THR A 82 -2.38 21.22 -9.41
CA THR A 82 -1.32 22.20 -9.19
C THR A 82 -1.58 23.47 -9.98
N GLU A 83 -1.92 23.37 -11.27
CA GLU A 83 -2.24 24.53 -12.10
C GLU A 83 -3.48 25.28 -11.60
N LEU A 84 -4.55 24.55 -11.26
CA LEU A 84 -5.79 25.16 -10.79
C LEU A 84 -5.60 25.90 -9.45
N LEU A 85 -4.84 25.30 -8.53
CA LEU A 85 -4.55 25.91 -7.23
C LEU A 85 -3.65 27.14 -7.38
N GLN A 86 -2.59 27.07 -8.20
CA GLN A 86 -1.73 28.23 -8.46
C GLN A 86 -2.51 29.39 -9.08
N ARG A 87 -3.31 29.13 -10.13
CA ARG A 87 -4.15 30.16 -10.75
C ARG A 87 -5.13 30.80 -9.78
N GLY A 88 -5.79 29.99 -8.93
CA GLY A 88 -6.71 30.50 -7.92
C GLY A 88 -6.01 31.36 -6.87
N LEU A 89 -4.81 30.96 -6.42
CA LEU A 89 -4.02 31.75 -5.47
C LEU A 89 -3.56 33.07 -6.10
N ASP A 90 -3.06 33.05 -7.33
CA ASP A 90 -2.61 34.24 -8.06
C ASP A 90 -3.74 35.23 -8.37
N GLU A 91 -4.95 34.72 -8.65
CA GLU A 91 -6.15 35.54 -8.87
C GLU A 91 -6.60 36.24 -7.58
N THR A 92 -6.58 35.54 -6.44
CA THR A 92 -6.96 36.11 -5.14
C THR A 92 -5.91 37.04 -4.52
N ALA A 93 -4.65 36.95 -4.97
CA ALA A 93 -3.56 37.80 -4.52
C ALA A 93 -3.49 39.16 -5.25
N LYS A 94 -4.28 39.33 -6.32
CA LYS A 94 -4.46 40.61 -7.03
C LYS A 94 -5.60 41.41 -6.41
#